data_AF-A0A0S9P4H0-F1
#
_entry.id   AF-A0A0S9P4H0-F1
#
_cell.length_a   1.000
_cell.length_b   1.000
_cell.length_c   1.000
_cell.angle_alpha   90.00
_cell.angle_beta   90.00
_cell.angle_gamma   90.00
#
_symmetry.space_group_name_H-M   'P 1'
#
loop_
_entity.id
_entity.type
_entity.pdbx_description
1 polymer ?
#
loop_
_entity_poly.entity_id
_entity_poly.type
_entity_poly.pdbx_seq_one_letter_code
_entity_poly.pdbx_strand_id
1 'polypeptide(L)' 'MSPTGGTAPEPPSAFPWDEALALGLARLRWRPRDFWRATPRELMAAAGLTGARTALDGAALRDLIARFPDPT' A
#
# COMPACT_ATOMS: atom_id res chain seq x y z
N MET A 1 -18.40 35.45 8.08
CA MET A 1 -17.08 36.01 7.71
C MET A 1 -16.07 35.22 8.52
N SER A 2 -15.24 34.31 8.02
CA SER A 2 -14.66 34.05 6.69
C SER A 2 -14.45 32.53 6.57
N PRO A 3 -14.26 31.94 5.37
CA PRO A 3 -13.84 30.55 5.27
C PRO A 3 -12.36 30.46 5.66
N THR A 4 -12.06 29.66 6.69
CA THR A 4 -10.70 29.25 7.05
C THR A 4 -10.15 28.39 5.91
N GLY A 5 -9.41 29.01 4.99
CA GLY A 5 -8.69 28.31 3.94
C GLY A 5 -7.53 27.52 4.53
N GLY A 6 -7.76 26.25 4.85
CA GLY A 6 -6.70 25.26 4.98
C GLY A 6 -6.47 24.63 3.61
N THR A 7 -5.24 24.69 3.08
CA THR A 7 -4.87 23.95 1.88
C THR A 7 -5.04 22.46 2.17
N ALA A 8 -6.01 21.82 1.51
CA ALA A 8 -6.19 20.38 1.62
C ALA A 8 -4.89 19.67 1.19
N PRO A 9 -4.45 18.61 1.90
CA PRO A 9 -3.33 17.80 1.44
C PRO A 9 -3.63 17.30 0.02
N GLU A 10 -2.62 17.29 -0.85
CA GLU A 10 -2.80 16.76 -2.20
C GLU A 10 -3.39 15.34 -2.13
N PRO A 11 -4.35 15.03 -3.01
CA PRO A 11 -4.93 13.70 -3.03
C PRO A 11 -3.80 12.68 -3.25
N PRO A 12 -3.84 11.54 -2.54
CA PRO A 12 -2.82 10.52 -2.72
C PRO A 12 -2.75 10.11 -4.20
N SER A 13 -1.54 10.05 -4.74
CA SER A 13 -1.33 9.55 -6.10
C SER A 13 -1.88 8.12 -6.22
N ALA A 14 -2.49 7.81 -7.36
CA ALA A 14 -2.94 6.44 -7.66
C ALA A 14 -1.78 5.44 -7.56
N PHE A 15 -2.11 4.17 -7.28
CA PHE A 15 -1.10 3.12 -7.24
C PHE A 15 -0.39 2.98 -8.60
N PRO A 16 0.96 2.87 -8.62
CA PRO A 16 1.76 2.81 -9.83
C PRO A 16 1.67 1.44 -10.52
N TRP A 17 0.58 1.23 -11.28
CA TRP A 17 0.30 -0.05 -11.93
C TRP A 17 1.30 -0.41 -13.03
N ASP A 18 1.77 0.57 -13.80
CA ASP A 18 2.69 0.34 -14.91
C ASP A 18 4.03 -0.20 -14.41
N GLU A 19 4.54 0.37 -13.32
CA GLU A 19 5.77 -0.06 -12.66
C GLU A 19 5.60 -1.46 -12.05
N ALA A 20 4.47 -1.72 -11.39
CA ALA A 20 4.17 -3.02 -10.81
C ALA A 20 4.11 -4.13 -11.88
N LEU A 21 3.44 -3.86 -13.01
CA LEU A 21 3.35 -4.80 -14.14
C LEU A 21 4.71 -5.01 -14.82
N ALA A 22 5.47 -3.94 -15.05
CA ALA A 22 6.81 -4.04 -15.63
C ALA A 22 7.77 -4.83 -14.72
N LEU A 23 7.67 -4.63 -13.40
CA LEU A 23 8.45 -5.42 -12.45
C LEU A 23 8.02 -6.90 -12.47
N GLY A 24 6.73 -7.19 -12.28
CA GLY A 24 6.23 -8.56 -12.14
C GLY A 24 6.37 -9.40 -13.41
N LEU A 25 5.91 -8.86 -14.54
CA LEU A 25 5.78 -9.63 -15.78
C LEU A 25 7.06 -9.60 -16.62
N ALA A 26 7.79 -8.47 -16.65
CA ALA A 26 8.98 -8.33 -17.48
C ALA A 26 10.28 -8.66 -16.72
N ARG A 27 10.48 -8.09 -15.52
CA ARG A 27 11.75 -8.25 -14.78
C ARG A 27 11.80 -9.56 -13.99
N LEU A 28 10.79 -9.83 -13.17
CA LEU A 28 10.69 -11.06 -12.37
C LEU A 28 10.24 -12.27 -13.20
N ARG A 29 9.74 -12.02 -14.42
CA ARG A 29 9.26 -13.03 -15.38
C ARG A 29 8.20 -13.97 -14.79
N TRP A 30 7.39 -13.46 -13.87
CA TRP A 30 6.26 -14.20 -13.34
C TRP A 30 5.23 -14.44 -14.43
N ARG A 31 4.57 -15.59 -14.38
CA ARG A 31 3.37 -15.79 -15.20
C ARG A 31 2.32 -14.79 -14.72
N PRO A 32 1.41 -14.29 -15.58
CA PRO A 32 0.36 -13.38 -15.15
C PRO A 32 -0.46 -13.91 -13.97
N ARG A 33 -0.73 -15.22 -13.93
CA ARG A 33 -1.40 -15.88 -12.80
C ARG A 33 -0.63 -15.74 -11.48
N ASP A 34 0.69 -15.83 -11.51
CA ASP A 34 1.51 -15.75 -10.30
C ASP A 34 1.57 -14.31 -9.78
N PHE A 35 1.67 -13.34 -10.70
CA PHE A 35 1.58 -11.91 -10.37
C PHE A 35 0.25 -11.55 -9.71
N TRP A 36 -0.88 -11.96 -10.29
CA TRP A 36 -2.20 -11.65 -9.72
C TRP A 36 -2.52 -12.43 -8.44
N ARG A 37 -1.80 -13.52 -8.15
CA ARG A 37 -1.92 -14.25 -6.88
C ARG A 37 -1.00 -13.71 -5.79
N ALA A 38 0.04 -12.97 -6.16
CA ALA A 38 0.99 -12.43 -5.21
C ALA A 38 0.33 -11.34 -4.37
N THR A 39 0.59 -11.37 -3.08
CA THR A 39 0.27 -10.28 -2.16
C THR A 39 1.22 -9.10 -2.39
N PRO A 40 0.82 -7.86 -2.04
CA PRO A 40 1.74 -6.70 -2.09
C PRO A 40 3.03 -6.93 -1.28
N ARG A 41 2.96 -7.69 -0.18
CA ARG A 41 4.13 -8.06 0.63
C ARG A 41 5.10 -8.95 -0.14
N GLU A 42 4.58 -9.95 -0.85
CA GLU A 42 5.40 -10.84 -1.69
C GLU A 42 5.99 -10.10 -2.89
N LEU A 43 5.24 -9.16 -3.49
CA LEU A 43 5.76 -8.30 -4.55
C LEU A 43 6.91 -7.42 -4.03
N MET A 44 6.75 -6.78 -2.87
CA MET A 44 7.82 -5.99 -2.24
C MET A 44 9.05 -6.84 -1.88
N ALA A 45 8.85 -8.07 -1.42
CA ALA A 45 9.93 -9.00 -1.13
C ALA A 45 10.71 -9.36 -2.40
N ALA A 46 10.00 -9.73 -3.47
CA ALA A 46 10.60 -10.03 -4.76
C ALA A 46 11.29 -8.81 -5.41
N ALA A 47 10.80 -7.61 -5.11
CA ALA A 47 11.41 -6.34 -5.53
C ALA A 47 12.69 -6.00 -4.76
N GLY A 48 13.06 -6.75 -3.71
CA GLY A 48 14.17 -6.39 -2.82
C GLY A 48 13.87 -5.17 -1.92
N LEU A 49 12.60 -4.77 -1.82
CA LEU A 49 12.15 -3.60 -1.04
C LEU A 49 11.80 -3.95 0.41
N THR A 50 12.10 -5.18 0.83
CA THR A 50 11.90 -5.62 2.21
C THR A 50 13.04 -5.16 3.10
N GLY A 51 13.02 -3.88 3.49
CA GLY A 51 13.68 -3.44 4.72
C GLY A 51 12.98 -4.05 5.95
N ALA A 52 13.62 -4.00 7.12
CA ALA A 52 13.04 -4.45 8.38
C ALA A 52 11.80 -3.61 8.73
N ARG A 53 10.64 -4.02 8.21
CA ARG A 53 9.35 -3.43 8.58
C ARG A 53 8.99 -4.04 9.92
N THR A 54 9.00 -3.23 10.97
CA THR A 54 8.46 -3.63 12.27
C THR A 54 7.03 -4.12 12.04
N ALA A 55 6.75 -5.34 12.49
CA ALA A 55 5.38 -5.85 12.47
C ALA A 55 4.51 -4.90 13.31
N LEU A 56 3.31 -4.61 12.83
CA LEU A 56 2.32 -3.86 13.60
C LEU A 56 2.02 -4.67 14.88
N ASP A 57 2.24 -4.08 16.04
CA ASP A 57 1.89 -4.74 17.30
C ASP A 57 0.38 -4.65 17.57
N GLY A 58 -0.08 -5.45 18.53
CA GLY A 58 -1.51 -5.49 18.88
C GLY A 58 -2.03 -4.19 19.49
N ALA A 59 -1.17 -3.31 20.02
CA ALA A 59 -1.60 -2.00 20.51
C ALA A 59 -1.89 -1.07 19.35
N ALA A 60 -0.97 -0.99 18.39
CA ALA A 60 -1.13 -0.18 17.19
C ALA A 60 -2.33 -0.62 16.34
N LEU A 61 -2.64 -1.93 16.28
CA LEU A 61 -3.87 -2.40 15.62
C LEU A 61 -5.14 -1.92 16.34
N ARG A 62 -5.18 -1.99 17.67
CA ARG A 62 -6.34 -1.51 18.45
C ARG A 62 -6.56 -0.01 18.27
N ASP A 63 -5.47 0.76 18.23
CA ASP A 63 -5.54 2.21 18.00
C ASP A 63 -6.11 2.53 16.60
N LEU A 64 -5.72 1.75 15.58
CA LEU A 64 -6.28 1.89 14.23
C LEU A 64 -7.78 1.60 14.20
N ILE A 65 -8.23 0.51 14.84
CA ILE A 65 -9.65 0.15 14.93
C ILE A 65 -10.45 1.28 15.60
N ALA A 66 -9.93 1.84 16.69
CA ALA A 66 -10.59 2.94 17.39
C ALA A 66 -10.66 4.23 16.56
N ARG A 67 -9.64 4.48 15.73
CA ARG A 67 -9.53 5.69 14.91
C ARG A 67 -10.37 5.65 13.63
N PHE A 68 -10.59 4.45 13.08
CA PHE A 68 -11.36 4.25 11.85
C PHE A 68 -12.48 3.24 12.08
N PRO A 69 -13.52 3.60 12.84
CA PRO A 69 -14.66 2.71 13.04
C PRO A 69 -15.43 2.55 11.72
N ASP A 70 -15.85 1.33 11.43
CA ASP A 70 -16.74 1.08 10.30
C ASP A 70 -18.09 1.77 10.52
N PRO A 71 -18.66 2.43 9.51
CA PRO A 71 -20.01 2.94 9.59
C PRO A 71 -21.01 1.78 9.62
N THR A 72 -21.95 1.82 10.56
CA THR A 72 -23.15 0.96 10.58
C THR A 72 -24.15 1.37 9.53
#